data_AF-A0A8C6JU80-F1
#
_entry.id   AF-A0A8C6JU80-F1
#
_cell.length_a   1.000
_cell.length_b   1.000
_cell.length_c   1.000
_cell.angle_alpha   90.00
_cell.angle_beta   90.00
_cell.angle_gamma   90.00
#
_symmetry.space_group_name_H-M   'P 1'
#
loop_
_entity.id
_entity.type
_entity.pdbx_description
1 polymer ?
#
loop_
_entity_poly.entity_id
_entity_poly.type
_entity_poly.pdbx_seq_one_letter_code
_entity_poly.pdbx_strand_id
1 'polypeptide(L)'
;MSCRPRPPSRRVVGVDPSRLPSASRGCSGPRSPFPVPRSPFPVPRSPLMAAFVQRKSQCLARADASRKGGLDEGAAAVVQLLNGRSRFCTTSSCSGRLVLAQDGTAGTQSCGIRKTNCAWLLVTHKRCAKDDVMTALEKATGDVVLKFEPFILHVLCQELQDAQLLHSVAVNSGFRNSGITVGRGGKIMMAVRSTHCLEVPLSHKGKLMVSEEYVEFLIDVANRKMEENTWRIDRFYKCLELALEAPTSADNSPGETGKNHSVYTRRRKRKTIQEQEAHTSPKDHSEEQGPVDDAETNLGIFAELMI
;
A
#
# COMPACT_ATOMS: atom_id res chain seq x y z
N MET A 1 -53.59 -33.44 26.05
CA MET A 1 -54.06 -34.14 27.28
C MET A 1 -53.53 -35.57 27.24
N SER A 2 -52.85 -36.00 28.32
CA SER A 2 -52.25 -37.33 28.62
C SER A 2 -50.84 -37.05 29.22
N CYS A 3 -50.63 -36.75 30.51
CA CYS A 3 -50.83 -37.53 31.75
C CYS A 3 -50.18 -38.93 31.74
N ARG A 4 -49.04 -39.07 32.45
CA ARG A 4 -48.73 -40.12 33.45
C ARG A 4 -47.32 -39.92 34.10
N PRO A 5 -47.02 -40.54 35.27
CA PRO A 5 -46.50 -39.82 36.44
C PRO A 5 -45.15 -40.32 37.00
N ARG A 6 -44.64 -39.62 38.02
CA ARG A 6 -43.43 -39.92 38.82
C ARG A 6 -43.52 -41.24 39.62
N PRO A 7 -42.39 -41.91 39.90
CA PRO A 7 -42.24 -42.88 40.98
C PRO A 7 -41.49 -42.32 42.22
N PRO A 8 -41.54 -43.02 43.37
CA PRO A 8 -41.48 -42.43 44.71
C PRO A 8 -40.11 -42.47 45.41
N SER A 9 -40.03 -41.65 46.48
CA SER A 9 -38.95 -41.52 47.46
C SER A 9 -38.54 -42.82 48.15
N ARG A 10 -37.24 -43.03 48.38
CA ARG A 10 -36.72 -44.04 49.30
C ARG A 10 -35.81 -43.43 50.37
N ARG A 11 -35.94 -44.05 51.55
CA ARG A 11 -35.61 -43.58 52.90
C ARG A 11 -34.11 -43.36 53.16
N VAL A 12 -33.88 -42.38 54.03
CA VAL A 12 -32.67 -42.15 54.81
C VAL A 12 -32.46 -43.30 55.80
N VAL A 13 -31.26 -43.87 55.84
CA VAL A 13 -30.79 -44.73 56.94
C VAL A 13 -29.55 -44.05 57.51
N GLY A 14 -29.63 -43.69 58.79
CA GLY A 14 -28.57 -43.04 59.55
C GLY A 14 -27.39 -43.97 59.82
N VAL A 15 -26.20 -43.39 59.88
CA VAL A 15 -24.95 -44.06 60.25
C VAL A 15 -24.49 -43.51 61.59
N ASP A 16 -24.31 -44.42 62.54
CA ASP A 16 -23.95 -44.26 63.94
C ASP A 16 -22.45 -43.92 64.12
N PRO A 17 -22.06 -42.89 64.91
CA PRO A 17 -20.67 -42.47 65.04
C PRO A 17 -20.02 -42.98 66.33
N SER A 18 -19.50 -44.21 66.32
CA SER A 18 -18.49 -44.61 67.32
C SER A 18 -17.71 -45.84 66.89
N ARG A 19 -16.52 -45.64 66.32
CA ARG A 19 -15.37 -46.58 66.44
C ARG A 19 -14.11 -45.95 65.83
N LEU A 20 -13.28 -45.40 66.71
CA LEU A 20 -11.86 -45.17 66.47
C LEU A 20 -11.13 -46.52 66.37
N PRO A 21 -10.05 -46.59 65.59
CA PRO A 21 -8.84 -47.13 66.17
C PRO A 21 -7.61 -46.24 65.91
N SER A 22 -6.81 -46.16 66.96
CA SER A 22 -5.49 -45.58 67.06
C SER A 22 -4.47 -46.29 66.15
N ALA A 23 -3.66 -45.52 65.42
CA ALA A 23 -2.36 -45.98 64.94
C ALA A 23 -1.38 -44.79 64.86
N SER A 24 -0.48 -44.76 65.84
CA SER A 24 0.74 -43.95 65.87
C SER A 24 1.84 -44.57 65.02
N ARG A 25 2.48 -43.76 64.17
CA ARG A 25 3.87 -43.83 63.61
C ARG A 25 3.89 -42.78 62.48
N GLY A 26 4.55 -41.63 62.57
CA GLY A 26 5.98 -41.45 62.83
C GLY A 26 6.74 -41.52 61.50
N CYS A 27 6.80 -40.41 60.75
CA CYS A 27 7.78 -40.16 59.68
C CYS A 27 7.81 -38.67 59.32
N SER A 28 8.75 -37.96 59.93
CA SER A 28 9.22 -36.62 59.54
C SER A 28 10.14 -36.75 58.31
N GLY A 29 9.77 -36.12 57.20
CA GLY A 29 10.64 -35.91 56.04
C GLY A 29 10.37 -34.52 55.43
N PRO A 30 11.38 -33.79 54.94
CA PRO A 30 11.19 -32.44 54.42
C PRO A 30 10.41 -32.50 53.09
N ARG A 31 9.37 -31.68 52.98
CA ARG A 31 8.64 -31.48 51.72
C ARG A 31 9.60 -30.80 50.73
N SER A 32 9.85 -31.46 49.61
CA SER A 32 10.50 -30.84 48.46
C SER A 32 9.68 -29.64 47.98
N PRO A 33 10.30 -28.52 47.55
CA PRO A 33 9.55 -27.44 46.94
C PRO A 33 9.00 -27.93 45.60
N PHE A 34 7.70 -27.73 45.39
CA PHE A 34 7.09 -27.83 44.06
C PHE A 34 7.90 -26.98 43.06
N PRO A 35 8.21 -27.49 41.85
CA PRO A 35 8.93 -26.69 40.87
C PRO A 35 8.08 -25.48 40.49
N VAL A 36 8.63 -24.30 40.78
CA VAL A 36 8.14 -23.00 40.32
C VAL A 36 7.96 -23.09 38.79
N PRO A 37 6.85 -22.60 38.20
CA PRO A 37 6.72 -22.59 36.76
C PRO A 37 7.91 -21.85 36.17
N ARG A 38 8.67 -22.55 35.32
CA ARG A 38 9.79 -21.97 34.58
C ARG A 38 9.27 -20.73 33.85
N SER A 39 10.11 -19.70 33.83
CA SER A 39 9.95 -18.49 33.03
C SER A 39 9.37 -18.82 31.65
N PRO A 40 8.55 -17.92 31.05
CA PRO A 40 7.96 -18.19 29.75
C PRO A 40 9.09 -18.47 28.76
N PHE A 41 9.12 -19.71 28.25
CA PHE A 41 9.95 -20.04 27.11
C PHE A 41 9.67 -19.01 26.01
N PRO A 42 10.69 -18.41 25.38
CA PRO A 42 10.46 -17.45 24.31
C PRO A 42 9.63 -18.15 23.23
N VAL A 43 8.41 -17.65 23.03
CA VAL A 43 7.49 -18.13 22.00
C VAL A 43 8.27 -18.14 20.67
N PRO A 44 8.29 -19.25 19.91
CA PRO A 44 9.05 -19.29 18.67
C PRO A 44 8.56 -18.17 17.75
N ARG A 45 9.45 -17.21 17.45
CA ARG A 45 9.15 -16.13 16.50
C ARG A 45 8.73 -16.78 15.19
N SER A 46 7.59 -16.37 14.64
CA SER A 46 7.12 -16.93 13.38
C SER A 46 8.21 -16.79 12.30
N PRO A 47 8.39 -17.77 11.40
CA PRO A 47 9.40 -17.69 10.34
C PRO A 47 9.29 -16.41 9.50
N LEU A 48 8.06 -15.89 9.34
CA LEU A 48 7.78 -14.62 8.66
C LEU A 48 8.33 -13.40 9.41
N MET A 49 8.25 -13.38 10.74
CA MET A 49 8.83 -12.30 11.54
C MET A 49 10.36 -12.31 11.50
N ALA A 50 10.98 -13.49 11.60
CA ALA A 50 12.43 -13.60 11.43
C ALA A 50 12.88 -13.09 10.04
N ALA A 51 12.16 -13.46 8.99
CA ALA A 51 12.40 -12.97 7.63
C ALA A 51 12.20 -11.46 7.48
N PHE A 52 11.21 -10.86 8.17
CA PHE A 52 11.04 -9.41 8.19
C PHE A 52 12.21 -8.70 8.86
N VAL A 53 12.63 -9.15 10.06
CA VAL A 53 13.75 -8.56 10.79
C VAL A 53 15.04 -8.61 9.96
N GLN A 54 15.30 -9.74 9.30
CA GLN A 54 16.43 -9.88 8.39
C GLN A 54 16.34 -8.93 7.18
N ARG A 55 15.16 -8.77 6.58
CA ARG A 55 14.96 -7.81 5.47
C ARG A 55 15.18 -6.38 5.94
N LYS A 56 14.68 -6.02 7.13
CA LYS A 56 14.88 -4.69 7.71
C LYS A 56 16.36 -4.39 7.96
N SER A 57 17.11 -5.32 8.55
CA SER A 57 18.55 -5.12 8.77
C SER A 57 19.31 -4.96 7.45
N GLN A 58 18.99 -5.76 6.43
CA GLN A 58 19.58 -5.63 5.10
C GLN A 58 19.24 -4.29 4.44
N CYS A 59 17.99 -3.81 4.54
CA CYS A 59 17.59 -2.53 3.97
C CYS A 59 18.30 -1.35 4.63
N LEU A 60 18.43 -1.34 5.96
CA LEU A 60 19.09 -0.27 6.70
C LEU A 60 20.63 -0.27 6.52
N ALA A 61 21.22 -1.41 6.18
CA ALA A 61 22.65 -1.53 5.92
C ALA A 61 23.06 -1.10 4.49
N ARG A 62 22.11 -0.93 3.57
CA ARG A 62 22.40 -0.53 2.19
C ARG A 62 22.74 0.95 2.12
N ALA A 63 23.72 1.28 1.29
CA ALA A 63 23.97 2.66 0.87
C ALA A 63 22.79 3.19 0.04
N ASP A 64 22.61 4.51 0.04
CA ASP A 64 21.58 5.14 -0.77
C ASP A 64 21.83 4.92 -2.26
N ALA A 65 20.79 4.49 -2.98
CA ALA A 65 20.82 4.21 -4.41
C ALA A 65 20.25 5.35 -5.26
N SER A 66 19.80 6.45 -4.63
CA SER A 66 19.34 7.64 -5.34
C SER A 66 20.47 8.30 -6.12
N ARG A 67 20.15 8.90 -7.28
CA ARG A 67 21.13 9.75 -8.02
C ARG A 67 21.60 10.95 -7.20
N LYS A 68 20.83 11.36 -6.19
CA LYS A 68 21.17 12.43 -5.24
C LYS A 68 22.25 12.00 -4.24
N GLY A 69 22.44 10.70 -4.02
CA GLY A 69 23.43 10.15 -3.09
C GLY A 69 23.14 10.42 -1.62
N GLY A 70 21.90 10.75 -1.27
CA GLY A 70 21.47 10.96 0.11
C GLY A 70 19.95 11.01 0.27
N LEU A 71 19.51 10.84 1.53
CA LEU A 71 18.11 10.95 1.92
C LEU A 71 17.56 12.34 1.58
N ASP A 72 16.38 12.37 0.98
CA ASP A 72 15.72 13.60 0.61
C ASP A 72 15.17 14.34 1.83
N GLU A 73 15.60 15.59 2.06
CA GLU A 73 15.24 16.39 3.23
C GLU A 73 13.72 16.47 3.43
N GLY A 74 12.96 16.67 2.35
CA GLY A 74 11.50 16.78 2.41
C GLY A 74 10.79 15.49 2.82
N ALA A 75 11.44 14.32 2.71
CA ALA A 75 10.89 13.03 3.14
C ALA A 75 11.53 12.53 4.44
N ALA A 76 12.58 13.18 4.94
CA ALA A 76 13.43 12.66 6.00
C ALA A 76 12.66 12.40 7.31
N ALA A 77 11.79 13.33 7.71
CA ALA A 77 11.00 13.19 8.94
C ALA A 77 10.08 11.94 8.91
N VAL A 78 9.41 11.72 7.79
CA VAL A 78 8.55 10.53 7.58
C VAL A 78 9.38 9.24 7.61
N VAL A 79 10.53 9.25 6.93
CA VAL A 79 11.42 8.09 6.85
C VAL A 79 11.99 7.72 8.23
N GLN A 80 12.44 8.72 8.99
CA GLN A 80 12.95 8.53 10.34
C GLN A 80 11.87 8.01 11.30
N LEU A 81 10.66 8.60 11.25
CA LEU A 81 9.52 8.18 12.09
C LEU A 81 9.18 6.70 11.86
N LEU A 82 9.11 6.26 10.60
CA LEU A 82 8.81 4.86 10.26
C LEU A 82 9.94 3.92 10.66
N ASN A 83 11.19 4.23 10.31
CA ASN A 83 12.32 3.33 10.60
C ASN A 83 12.59 3.19 12.10
N GLY A 84 12.24 4.21 12.90
CA GLY A 84 12.27 4.17 14.36
C GLY A 84 11.28 3.17 15.00
N ARG A 85 10.29 2.68 14.25
CA ARG A 85 9.36 1.64 14.74
C ARG A 85 9.80 0.26 14.29
N SER A 86 9.76 -0.73 15.18
CA SER A 86 10.16 -2.12 14.88
C SER A 86 9.43 -2.72 13.69
N ARG A 87 8.13 -2.40 13.54
CA ARG A 87 7.20 -2.93 12.53
C ARG A 87 7.32 -2.39 11.09
N PHE A 88 8.15 -1.38 10.85
CA PHE A 88 8.30 -0.77 9.52
C PHE A 88 9.75 -0.68 9.06
N CYS A 89 9.95 -0.72 7.76
CA CYS A 89 11.23 -0.41 7.12
C CYS A 89 11.01 0.28 5.77
N THR A 90 11.48 1.51 5.62
CA THR A 90 11.42 2.20 4.31
C THR A 90 12.44 1.58 3.35
N THR A 91 12.06 1.37 2.10
CA THR A 91 12.97 0.81 1.07
C THR A 91 13.36 1.81 -0.01
N SER A 92 12.52 2.82 -0.24
CA SER A 92 12.81 3.95 -1.14
C SER A 92 11.84 5.10 -0.87
N SER A 93 12.31 6.33 -1.10
CA SER A 93 11.52 7.55 -0.92
C SER A 93 12.00 8.67 -1.85
N CYS A 94 11.10 9.55 -2.28
CA CYS A 94 11.42 10.82 -2.93
C CYS A 94 10.37 11.85 -2.50
N SER A 95 10.79 13.07 -2.09
CA SER A 95 9.85 14.12 -1.63
C SER A 95 9.05 14.74 -2.77
N GLY A 96 9.35 14.40 -4.02
CA GLY A 96 8.80 15.01 -5.22
C GLY A 96 9.86 15.83 -5.94
N ARG A 97 9.77 15.88 -7.27
CA ARG A 97 10.76 16.54 -8.12
C ARG A 97 10.15 17.11 -9.39
N LEU A 98 10.72 18.22 -9.84
CA LEU A 98 10.56 18.75 -11.18
C LEU A 98 11.78 18.31 -12.01
N VAL A 99 11.53 17.74 -13.17
CA VAL A 99 12.55 17.19 -14.08
C VAL A 99 12.29 17.70 -15.48
N LEU A 100 13.35 18.19 -16.11
CA LEU A 100 13.39 18.41 -17.55
C LEU A 100 14.18 17.24 -18.16
N ALA A 101 13.45 16.30 -18.77
CA ALA A 101 14.04 15.08 -19.31
C ALA A 101 14.09 15.16 -20.84
N GLN A 102 15.24 14.83 -21.40
CA GLN A 102 15.43 14.65 -22.84
C GLN A 102 15.57 13.17 -23.16
N ASP A 103 14.83 12.69 -24.15
CA ASP A 103 15.01 11.33 -24.67
C ASP A 103 16.28 11.25 -25.54
N GLY A 104 17.03 10.15 -25.40
CA GLY A 104 18.31 9.97 -26.08
C GLY A 104 18.17 9.90 -27.61
N THR A 105 18.89 10.80 -28.29
CA THR A 105 19.17 10.92 -29.75
C THR A 105 18.18 10.33 -30.76
N ALA A 106 17.64 11.23 -31.57
CA ALA A 106 16.92 11.00 -32.82
C ALA A 106 17.62 9.98 -33.73
N GLY A 107 16.97 8.83 -33.97
CA GLY A 107 17.49 7.82 -34.91
C GLY A 107 16.69 6.52 -34.95
N THR A 108 15.91 6.21 -33.92
CA THR A 108 15.02 5.04 -33.96
C THR A 108 13.62 5.50 -33.58
N GLN A 109 12.68 5.37 -34.51
CA GLN A 109 11.25 5.51 -34.25
C GLN A 109 10.83 4.42 -33.25
N SER A 110 11.02 4.65 -31.96
CA SER A 110 10.38 3.86 -30.93
C SER A 110 9.51 4.78 -30.11
N CYS A 111 8.20 4.70 -30.35
CA CYS A 111 7.13 5.23 -29.51
C CYS A 111 7.11 4.49 -28.16
N GLY A 112 8.19 4.64 -27.39
CA GLY A 112 8.40 3.91 -26.14
C GLY A 112 9.38 4.65 -25.26
N ILE A 113 8.86 5.19 -24.16
CA ILE A 113 9.65 5.83 -23.10
C ILE A 113 10.61 4.78 -22.52
N ARG A 114 11.86 4.75 -22.99
CA ARG A 114 12.90 3.89 -22.40
C ARG A 114 13.48 4.62 -21.19
N LYS A 115 13.41 4.03 -19.99
CA LYS A 115 14.07 4.59 -18.78
C LYS A 115 15.60 4.58 -18.87
N THR A 116 16.16 3.85 -19.83
CA THR A 116 17.59 3.80 -20.14
C THR A 116 17.91 4.82 -21.23
N ASN A 117 18.88 5.71 -20.98
CA ASN A 117 19.34 6.82 -21.85
C ASN A 117 18.50 8.11 -21.89
N CYS A 118 17.64 8.41 -20.89
CA CYS A 118 17.10 9.76 -20.74
C CYS A 118 18.14 10.68 -20.07
N ALA A 119 18.54 11.75 -20.75
CA ALA A 119 19.38 12.80 -20.19
C ALA A 119 18.52 13.75 -19.34
N TRP A 120 18.96 14.08 -18.13
CA TRP A 120 18.29 15.07 -17.28
C TRP A 120 18.96 16.42 -17.48
N LEU A 121 18.26 17.34 -18.14
CA LEU A 121 18.74 18.71 -18.36
C LEU A 121 18.63 19.55 -17.08
N LEU A 122 17.59 19.28 -16.28
CA LEU A 122 17.34 19.93 -15.00
C LEU A 122 16.63 18.97 -14.06
N VAL A 123 17.03 18.95 -12.78
CA VAL A 123 16.30 18.30 -11.69
C VAL A 123 16.31 19.16 -10.45
N THR A 124 15.15 19.41 -9.88
CA THR A 124 15.01 20.10 -8.60
C THR A 124 13.96 19.42 -7.72
N HIS A 125 14.20 19.44 -6.41
CA HIS A 125 13.26 18.96 -5.38
C HIS A 125 12.56 20.14 -4.68
N LYS A 126 12.70 21.35 -5.24
CA LYS A 126 12.16 22.61 -4.73
C LYS A 126 11.43 23.33 -5.87
N ARG A 127 10.83 24.47 -5.56
CA ARG A 127 10.31 25.39 -6.57
C ARG A 127 11.40 25.77 -7.56
N CYS A 128 11.01 26.02 -8.80
CA CYS A 128 11.90 26.36 -9.90
C CYS A 128 11.60 27.76 -10.42
N ALA A 129 12.64 28.52 -10.76
CA ALA A 129 12.49 29.77 -11.50
C ALA A 129 12.39 29.49 -13.00
N LYS A 130 11.81 30.43 -13.73
CA LYS A 130 11.72 30.40 -15.20
C LYS A 130 13.09 30.36 -15.87
N ASP A 131 14.00 31.18 -15.39
CA ASP A 131 15.33 31.32 -15.96
C ASP A 131 16.12 30.00 -15.93
N ASP A 132 15.98 29.22 -14.85
CA ASP A 132 16.62 27.90 -14.72
C ASP A 132 16.11 26.92 -15.80
N VAL A 133 14.80 26.95 -16.08
CA VAL A 133 14.16 26.07 -17.08
C VAL A 133 14.54 26.51 -18.49
N MET A 134 14.54 27.82 -18.76
CA MET A 134 14.92 28.36 -20.07
C MET A 134 16.39 28.06 -20.37
N THR A 135 17.29 28.28 -19.41
CA THR A 135 18.72 27.94 -19.53
C THR A 135 18.95 26.44 -19.79
N ALA A 136 18.12 25.58 -19.19
CA ALA A 136 18.18 24.14 -19.43
C ALA A 136 17.64 23.75 -20.82
N LEU A 137 16.60 24.44 -21.31
CA LEU A 137 16.01 24.23 -22.63
C LEU A 137 16.94 24.66 -23.77
N GLU A 138 17.79 25.68 -23.58
CA GLU A 138 18.80 26.07 -24.58
C GLU A 138 19.79 24.95 -24.92
N LYS A 139 20.01 24.02 -23.99
CA LYS A 139 20.89 22.86 -24.17
C LYS A 139 20.19 21.68 -24.85
N ALA A 140 18.89 21.82 -25.15
CA ALA A 140 18.09 20.75 -25.70
C ALA A 140 18.48 20.44 -27.15
N THR A 141 18.79 19.18 -27.42
CA THR A 141 19.12 18.67 -28.76
C THR A 141 18.08 17.69 -29.29
N GLY A 142 17.07 17.35 -28.49
CA GLY A 142 16.07 16.34 -28.80
C GLY A 142 14.67 16.68 -28.31
N ASP A 143 13.88 15.64 -28.09
CA ASP A 143 12.54 15.75 -27.52
C ASP A 143 12.66 15.92 -26.00
N VAL A 144 12.16 17.04 -25.49
CA VAL A 144 12.22 17.40 -24.07
C VAL A 144 10.83 17.41 -23.48
N VAL A 145 10.70 16.79 -22.31
CA VAL A 145 9.47 16.72 -21.54
C VAL A 145 9.69 17.30 -20.15
N LEU A 146 8.83 18.25 -19.76
CA LEU A 146 8.75 18.76 -18.40
C LEU A 146 7.88 17.80 -17.57
N LYS A 147 8.45 17.28 -16.48
CA LYS A 147 7.78 16.32 -15.59
C LYS A 147 7.80 16.81 -14.15
N PHE A 148 6.64 16.90 -13.52
CA PHE A 148 6.50 16.95 -12.08
C PHE A 148 6.08 15.57 -11.57
N GLU A 149 6.91 14.97 -10.73
CA GLU A 149 6.62 13.73 -10.03
C GLU A 149 6.41 14.01 -8.54
N PRO A 150 5.28 13.60 -7.93
CA PRO A 150 4.99 13.88 -6.53
C PRO A 150 5.74 12.93 -5.58
N PHE A 151 5.50 13.11 -4.27
CA PHE A 151 5.98 12.23 -3.21
C PHE A 151 5.67 10.76 -3.49
N ILE A 152 6.69 9.91 -3.30
CA ILE A 152 6.57 8.47 -3.33
C ILE A 152 7.36 7.86 -2.18
N LEU A 153 6.77 6.84 -1.54
CA LEU A 153 7.40 6.12 -0.43
C LEU A 153 7.02 4.64 -0.49
N HIS A 154 8.01 3.77 -0.35
CA HIS A 154 7.82 2.33 -0.20
C HIS A 154 8.24 1.88 1.19
N VAL A 155 7.36 1.16 1.88
CA VAL A 155 7.52 0.71 3.27
C VAL A 155 7.24 -0.77 3.39
N LEU A 156 8.24 -1.55 3.81
CA LEU A 156 8.03 -2.92 4.25
C LEU A 156 7.31 -2.90 5.59
N CYS A 157 6.24 -3.67 5.69
CA CYS A 157 5.45 -3.82 6.90
C CYS A 157 5.65 -5.22 7.46
N GLN A 158 5.68 -5.33 8.78
CA GLN A 158 5.82 -6.62 9.47
C GLN A 158 4.55 -7.46 9.30
N GLU A 159 3.38 -6.84 9.48
CA GLU A 159 2.08 -7.50 9.35
C GLU A 159 1.16 -6.76 8.35
N LEU A 160 0.05 -7.41 7.99
CA LEU A 160 -0.93 -6.81 7.07
C LEU A 160 -1.67 -5.65 7.73
N GLN A 161 -1.93 -5.75 9.03
CA GLN A 161 -2.57 -4.73 9.84
C GLN A 161 -1.74 -3.44 9.86
N ASP A 162 -0.42 -3.56 9.96
CA ASP A 162 0.51 -2.43 9.86
C ASP A 162 0.41 -1.73 8.49
N ALA A 163 0.31 -2.52 7.41
CA ALA A 163 0.14 -1.98 6.06
C ALA A 163 -1.24 -1.32 5.87
N GLN A 164 -2.30 -1.89 6.46
CA GLN A 164 -3.66 -1.32 6.44
C GLN A 164 -3.74 0.01 7.21
N LEU A 165 -3.03 0.12 8.33
CA LEU A 165 -2.88 1.37 9.07
C LEU A 165 -2.25 2.45 8.20
N LEU A 166 -1.07 2.16 7.62
CA LEU A 166 -0.37 3.10 6.74
C LEU A 166 -1.21 3.49 5.53
N HIS A 167 -1.90 2.52 4.91
CA HIS A 167 -2.79 2.78 3.79
C HIS A 167 -3.93 3.73 4.15
N SER A 168 -4.58 3.52 5.29
CA SER A 168 -5.67 4.38 5.76
C SER A 168 -5.18 5.81 6.01
N VAL A 169 -4.03 5.94 6.68
CA VAL A 169 -3.39 7.25 6.92
C VAL A 169 -3.02 7.93 5.60
N ALA A 170 -2.44 7.19 4.64
CA ALA A 170 -2.04 7.72 3.34
C ALA A 170 -3.23 8.24 2.53
N VAL A 171 -4.31 7.44 2.40
CA VAL A 171 -5.52 7.83 1.67
C VAL A 171 -6.17 9.06 2.30
N ASN A 172 -6.26 9.10 3.63
CA ASN A 172 -6.82 10.23 4.39
C ASN A 172 -5.95 11.50 4.31
N SER A 173 -4.68 11.36 3.90
CA SER A 173 -3.73 12.46 3.69
C SER A 173 -3.62 12.90 2.23
N GLY A 174 -4.43 12.34 1.33
CA GLY A 174 -4.47 12.73 -0.09
C GLY A 174 -3.71 11.80 -1.05
N PHE A 175 -3.11 10.72 -0.56
CA PHE A 175 -2.40 9.73 -1.36
C PHE A 175 -3.33 8.59 -1.81
N ARG A 176 -4.34 8.92 -2.63
CA ARG A 176 -5.41 7.97 -3.01
C ARG A 176 -4.97 6.82 -3.91
N ASN A 177 -3.79 6.90 -4.53
CA ASN A 177 -3.21 5.86 -5.41
C ASN A 177 -2.24 4.94 -4.68
N SER A 178 -2.23 5.04 -3.35
CA SER A 178 -1.48 4.16 -2.49
C SER A 178 -2.04 2.73 -2.56
N GLY A 179 -1.19 1.75 -2.28
CA GLY A 179 -1.61 0.36 -2.35
C GLY A 179 -0.67 -0.59 -1.62
N ILE A 180 -1.19 -1.77 -1.30
CA ILE A 180 -0.48 -2.83 -0.60
C ILE A 180 -0.22 -3.97 -1.58
N THR A 181 1.00 -4.51 -1.58
CA THR A 181 1.36 -5.70 -2.33
C THR A 181 1.87 -6.77 -1.36
N VAL A 182 1.28 -7.95 -1.43
CA VAL A 182 1.72 -9.13 -0.65
C VAL A 182 2.47 -10.06 -1.60
N GLY A 183 3.79 -10.08 -1.47
CA GLY A 183 4.68 -10.93 -2.26
C GLY A 183 4.91 -12.31 -1.62
N ARG A 184 5.62 -13.17 -2.35
CA ARG A 184 6.08 -14.49 -1.86
C ARG A 184 6.86 -14.35 -0.55
N GLY A 185 6.76 -15.36 0.32
CA GLY A 185 7.44 -15.36 1.63
C GLY A 185 6.93 -14.27 2.58
N GLY A 186 5.64 -13.92 2.48
CA GLY A 186 4.98 -12.93 3.34
C GLY A 186 5.63 -11.54 3.28
N LYS A 187 6.15 -11.13 2.12
CA LYS A 187 6.71 -9.78 1.94
C LYS A 187 5.55 -8.79 1.77
N ILE A 188 5.24 -8.00 2.79
CA ILE A 188 4.18 -7.00 2.73
C ILE A 188 4.81 -5.65 2.41
N MET A 189 4.45 -5.10 1.24
CA MET A 189 4.97 -3.83 0.73
C MET A 189 3.82 -2.82 0.65
N MET A 190 3.92 -1.75 1.42
CA MET A 190 3.04 -0.59 1.30
C MET A 190 3.71 0.45 0.40
N ALA A 191 2.95 0.98 -0.56
CA ALA A 191 3.39 2.05 -1.45
C ALA A 191 2.47 3.26 -1.28
N VAL A 192 3.04 4.39 -0.87
CA VAL A 192 2.35 5.69 -0.76
C VAL A 192 2.58 6.47 -2.05
N ARG A 193 1.51 6.79 -2.78
CA ARG A 193 1.57 7.42 -4.11
C ARG A 193 0.39 8.37 -4.36
N SER A 194 0.59 9.31 -5.28
CA SER A 194 -0.42 10.26 -5.74
C SER A 194 -0.51 10.31 -7.27
N THR A 195 -1.66 10.74 -7.81
CA THR A 195 -1.85 11.13 -9.22
C THR A 195 -1.48 12.58 -9.50
N HIS A 196 -0.93 13.29 -8.51
CA HIS A 196 -0.57 14.70 -8.62
C HIS A 196 0.69 14.93 -9.46
N CYS A 197 0.68 14.49 -10.71
CA CYS A 197 1.78 14.67 -11.65
C CYS A 197 1.50 15.81 -12.64
N LEU A 198 2.52 16.18 -13.41
CA LEU A 198 2.46 16.99 -14.62
C LEU A 198 3.45 16.36 -15.61
N GLU A 199 3.06 16.19 -16.87
CA GLU A 199 3.95 15.70 -17.92
C GLU A 199 3.57 16.41 -19.21
N VAL A 200 4.48 17.25 -19.74
CA VAL A 200 4.21 18.10 -20.89
C VAL A 200 5.42 18.12 -21.83
N PRO A 201 5.28 17.71 -23.10
CA PRO A 201 6.34 17.85 -24.09
C PRO A 201 6.53 19.34 -24.44
N LEU A 202 7.78 19.80 -24.44
CA LEU A 202 8.14 21.19 -24.71
C LEU A 202 8.87 21.36 -26.05
N SER A 203 9.74 20.41 -26.41
CA SER A 203 10.49 20.45 -27.67
C SER A 203 10.27 19.20 -28.50
N HIS A 204 10.43 19.36 -29.81
CA HIS A 204 10.51 18.26 -30.75
C HIS A 204 11.74 18.42 -31.63
N LYS A 205 12.62 17.40 -31.66
CA LYS A 205 13.88 17.40 -32.42
C LYS A 205 14.75 18.65 -32.14
N GLY A 206 14.85 19.04 -30.87
CA GLY A 206 15.62 20.22 -30.43
C GLY A 206 14.94 21.57 -30.68
N LYS A 207 13.81 21.60 -31.39
CA LYS A 207 13.03 22.83 -31.59
C LYS A 207 12.01 23.00 -30.46
N LEU A 208 12.01 24.13 -29.78
CA LEU A 208 10.97 24.49 -28.83
C LEU A 208 9.63 24.67 -29.56
N MET A 209 8.60 23.97 -29.10
CA MET A 209 7.27 23.91 -29.74
C MET A 209 6.24 24.82 -29.08
N VAL A 210 6.61 25.48 -27.97
CA VAL A 210 5.74 26.30 -27.14
C VAL A 210 6.30 27.71 -26.99
N SER A 211 5.44 28.68 -26.69
CA SER A 211 5.88 30.04 -26.37
C SER A 211 6.53 30.10 -24.99
N GLU A 212 7.35 31.12 -24.78
CA GLU A 212 7.96 31.39 -23.47
C GLU A 212 6.90 31.67 -22.39
N GLU A 213 5.83 32.38 -22.75
CA GLU A 213 4.68 32.63 -21.87
C GLU A 213 4.02 31.32 -21.40
N TYR A 214 3.94 30.31 -22.26
CA TYR A 214 3.40 29.00 -21.89
C TYR A 214 4.35 28.25 -20.95
N VAL A 215 5.66 28.37 -21.16
CA VAL A 215 6.65 27.78 -20.24
C VAL A 215 6.51 28.39 -18.84
N GLU A 216 6.37 29.72 -18.76
CA GLU A 216 6.13 30.44 -17.50
C GLU A 216 4.86 29.95 -16.79
N PHE A 217 3.74 29.83 -17.52
CA PHE A 217 2.51 29.25 -16.97
C PHE A 217 2.71 27.82 -16.45
N LEU A 218 3.43 26.97 -17.17
CA LEU A 218 3.70 25.59 -16.74
C LEU A 218 4.55 25.53 -15.47
N ILE A 219 5.51 26.44 -15.32
CA ILE A 219 6.33 26.55 -14.11
C ILE A 219 5.48 26.95 -12.92
N ASP A 220 4.55 27.90 -13.08
CA ASP A 220 3.62 28.27 -12.02
C ASP A 220 2.68 27.12 -11.64
N VAL A 221 2.22 26.33 -12.61
CA VAL A 221 1.45 25.10 -12.35
C VAL A 221 2.32 24.09 -11.59
N ALA A 222 3.56 23.87 -12.02
CA ALA A 222 4.48 22.93 -11.39
C ALA A 222 4.86 23.34 -9.95
N ASN A 223 5.10 24.63 -9.71
CA ASN A 223 5.40 25.19 -8.40
C ASN A 223 4.21 25.05 -7.44
N ARG A 224 2.99 25.37 -7.89
CA ARG A 224 1.76 25.10 -7.10
C ARG A 224 1.59 23.62 -6.80
N LYS A 225 1.93 22.74 -7.76
CA LYS A 225 1.91 21.29 -7.53
C LYS A 225 2.95 20.87 -6.48
N MET A 226 4.15 21.44 -6.50
CA MET A 226 5.19 21.21 -5.50
C MET A 226 4.74 21.64 -4.10
N GLU A 227 4.12 22.83 -3.97
CA GLU A 227 3.61 23.34 -2.69
C GLU A 227 2.51 22.46 -2.11
N GLU A 228 1.51 22.08 -2.91
CA GLU A 228 0.46 21.14 -2.50
C GLU A 228 1.04 19.77 -2.12
N ASN A 229 2.09 19.32 -2.81
CA ASN A 229 2.77 18.07 -2.50
C ASN A 229 3.48 18.14 -1.14
N THR A 230 4.21 19.21 -0.85
CA THR A 230 4.81 19.44 0.47
C THR A 230 3.75 19.45 1.56
N TRP A 231 2.64 20.16 1.36
CA TRP A 231 1.54 20.19 2.32
C TRP A 231 0.94 18.79 2.59
N ARG A 232 0.79 17.95 1.55
CA ARG A 232 0.33 16.56 1.72
C ARG A 232 1.33 15.70 2.50
N ILE A 233 2.63 15.89 2.31
CA ILE A 233 3.67 15.20 3.09
C ILE A 233 3.54 15.58 4.56
N ASP A 234 3.40 16.87 4.87
CA ASP A 234 3.26 17.36 6.25
C ASP A 234 1.99 16.83 6.92
N ARG A 235 0.87 16.84 6.18
CA ARG A 235 -0.39 16.25 6.65
C ARG A 235 -0.24 14.75 6.91
N PHE A 236 0.40 14.02 5.99
CA PHE A 236 0.67 12.60 6.16
C PHE A 236 1.53 12.32 7.38
N TYR A 237 2.60 13.09 7.58
CA TYR A 237 3.45 12.98 8.77
C TYR A 237 2.65 13.15 10.06
N LYS A 238 1.86 14.22 10.18
CA LYS A 238 1.03 14.49 11.38
C LYS A 238 0.00 13.39 11.63
N CYS A 239 -0.70 12.94 10.59
CA CYS A 239 -1.68 11.86 10.73
C CYS A 239 -1.00 10.53 11.08
N LEU A 240 0.20 10.29 10.56
CA LEU A 240 0.99 9.09 10.86
C LEU A 240 1.47 9.09 12.31
N GLU A 241 1.99 10.20 12.81
CA GLU A 241 2.42 10.37 14.19
C GLU A 241 1.28 10.03 15.16
N LEU A 242 0.11 10.66 14.99
CA LEU A 242 -1.09 10.39 15.79
C LEU A 242 -1.54 8.92 15.73
N ALA A 243 -1.50 8.32 14.53
CA ALA A 243 -1.90 6.92 14.33
C ALA A 243 -0.94 5.91 14.97
N LEU A 244 0.34 6.29 15.15
CA LEU A 244 1.35 5.45 15.78
C LEU A 244 1.38 5.60 17.31
N GLU A 245 0.90 6.73 17.84
CA GLU A 245 0.79 7.01 19.27
C GLU A 245 -0.52 6.53 19.89
N ALA A 246 -1.56 6.36 19.09
CA ALA A 246 -2.83 5.82 19.55
C ALA A 246 -2.60 4.47 20.27
N PRO A 247 -3.05 4.31 21.53
CA PRO A 247 -2.92 3.04 22.22
C PRO A 247 -3.66 1.98 21.39
N THR A 248 -2.99 0.88 21.08
CA THR A 248 -3.64 -0.33 20.61
C THR A 248 -4.67 -0.70 21.66
N SER A 249 -5.93 -0.31 21.47
CA SER A 249 -7.04 -0.72 22.31
C SER A 249 -7.04 -2.24 22.31
N ALA A 250 -6.66 -2.80 23.46
CA ALA A 250 -6.65 -4.22 23.76
C ALA A 250 -8.04 -4.83 23.51
N ASP A 251 -8.04 -6.07 23.04
CA ASP A 251 -9.12 -7.06 23.13
C ASP A 251 -10.56 -6.55 22.97
N ASN A 252 -11.03 -6.52 21.72
CA ASN A 252 -12.43 -6.81 21.46
C ASN A 252 -12.54 -8.26 21.00
N SER A 253 -12.87 -9.13 21.96
CA SER A 253 -13.56 -10.38 21.69
C SER A 253 -14.79 -10.11 20.79
N PRO A 254 -15.15 -11.01 19.86
CA PRO A 254 -16.32 -10.81 19.03
C PRO A 254 -17.58 -10.98 19.87
N GLY A 255 -18.04 -9.89 20.46
CA GLY A 255 -19.41 -9.75 20.93
C GLY A 255 -20.32 -9.65 19.71
N GLU A 256 -21.02 -10.73 19.41
CA GLU A 256 -22.13 -10.74 18.48
C GLU A 256 -23.11 -9.61 18.80
N THR A 257 -23.17 -8.58 17.95
CA THR A 257 -24.39 -7.82 17.75
C THR A 257 -24.51 -7.48 16.27
N GLY A 258 -25.38 -8.23 15.59
CA GLY A 258 -25.71 -8.03 14.20
C GLY A 258 -26.24 -6.62 13.94
N LYS A 259 -25.59 -5.91 13.03
CA LYS A 259 -26.20 -4.79 12.30
C LYS A 259 -25.98 -5.04 10.81
N ASN A 260 -27.00 -5.65 10.20
CA ASN A 260 -27.15 -5.77 8.76
C ASN A 260 -27.00 -4.39 8.11
N HIS A 261 -25.87 -4.12 7.47
CA HIS A 261 -25.78 -3.06 6.48
C HIS A 261 -26.23 -3.64 5.15
N SER A 262 -27.40 -3.20 4.68
CA SER A 262 -27.96 -3.59 3.40
C SER A 262 -26.97 -3.24 2.29
N VAL A 263 -26.46 -4.25 1.60
CA VAL A 263 -25.67 -4.08 0.38
C VAL A 263 -26.60 -3.52 -0.70
N TYR A 264 -26.38 -2.27 -1.10
CA TYR A 264 -27.02 -1.68 -2.26
C TYR A 264 -26.52 -2.39 -3.53
N THR A 265 -27.19 -3.47 -3.91
CA THR A 265 -27.00 -4.14 -5.19
C THR A 265 -27.82 -3.41 -6.25
N ARG A 266 -27.17 -2.55 -7.04
CA ARG A 266 -27.81 -1.89 -8.19
C ARG A 266 -28.00 -2.91 -9.32
N ARG A 267 -29.08 -3.69 -9.26
CA ARG A 267 -29.46 -4.65 -10.30
C ARG A 267 -29.97 -3.89 -11.54
N ARG A 268 -29.16 -3.81 -12.61
CA ARG A 268 -29.61 -3.34 -13.93
C ARG A 268 -30.72 -4.26 -14.44
N LYS A 269 -31.96 -3.75 -14.48
CA LYS A 269 -33.13 -4.46 -15.02
C LYS A 269 -33.10 -4.36 -16.55
N ARG A 270 -32.69 -5.44 -17.22
CA ARG A 270 -32.83 -5.60 -18.68
C ARG A 270 -34.32 -5.91 -18.94
N LYS A 271 -35.04 -5.00 -19.61
CA LYS A 271 -36.42 -5.22 -20.05
C LYS A 271 -36.39 -6.17 -21.24
N THR A 272 -36.95 -7.37 -21.06
CA THR A 272 -37.36 -8.24 -22.15
C THR A 272 -38.67 -7.69 -22.70
N ILE A 273 -38.71 -7.39 -24.00
CA ILE A 273 -39.95 -7.21 -24.75
C ILE A 273 -40.02 -8.42 -25.69
N GLN A 274 -41.10 -9.19 -25.57
CA GLN A 274 -41.48 -10.28 -26.45
C GLN A 274 -42.87 -9.91 -26.98
N GLU A 275 -43.01 -9.86 -28.31
CA GLU A 275 -44.24 -10.05 -29.11
C GLU A 275 -43.80 -9.85 -30.57
N GLN A 276 -43.58 -10.94 -31.32
CA GLN A 276 -44.52 -11.69 -32.16
C GLN A 276 -44.76 -11.08 -33.56
N GLU A 277 -44.70 -11.97 -34.54
CA GLU A 277 -44.48 -11.80 -35.99
C GLU A 277 -45.67 -11.23 -36.77
N ALA A 278 -45.40 -10.49 -37.86
CA ALA A 278 -46.02 -10.71 -39.19
C ALA A 278 -45.37 -9.88 -40.31
N HIS A 279 -45.24 -10.51 -41.48
CA HIS A 279 -44.57 -10.16 -42.74
C HIS A 279 -44.91 -8.81 -43.43
N THR A 280 -43.92 -8.18 -44.10
CA THR A 280 -43.74 -8.08 -45.58
C THR A 280 -42.58 -7.13 -45.98
N SER A 281 -42.00 -7.37 -47.17
CA SER A 281 -40.69 -6.95 -47.73
C SER A 281 -40.75 -5.64 -48.58
N PRO A 282 -39.71 -5.15 -49.32
CA PRO A 282 -38.32 -4.71 -48.99
C PRO A 282 -37.93 -3.31 -49.60
N LYS A 283 -36.64 -2.93 -49.43
CA LYS A 283 -35.79 -1.86 -50.08
C LYS A 283 -35.50 -0.64 -49.18
N ASP A 284 -34.32 -0.01 -49.09
CA ASP A 284 -33.03 -0.05 -49.82
C ASP A 284 -31.94 0.62 -48.93
N HIS A 285 -30.66 0.24 -49.13
CA HIS A 285 -29.38 0.98 -48.89
C HIS A 285 -29.14 1.73 -47.54
N SER A 286 -28.01 1.66 -46.80
CA SER A 286 -26.58 1.69 -47.17
C SER A 286 -25.70 1.35 -45.93
N GLU A 287 -24.51 0.79 -46.18
CA GLU A 287 -23.21 1.01 -45.51
C GLU A 287 -23.09 0.98 -43.96
N GLU A 288 -22.37 -0.01 -43.39
CA GLU A 288 -20.91 0.02 -43.16
C GLU A 288 -20.51 -1.20 -42.30
N GLN A 289 -19.46 -1.91 -42.72
CA GLN A 289 -18.94 -3.13 -42.09
C GLN A 289 -17.88 -2.79 -41.04
N GLY A 290 -18.05 -3.25 -39.81
CA GLY A 290 -16.95 -3.40 -38.84
C GLY A 290 -16.64 -4.88 -38.62
N PRO A 291 -15.37 -5.32 -38.66
CA PRO A 291 -15.04 -6.71 -38.36
C PRO A 291 -14.96 -6.92 -36.84
N VAL A 292 -15.52 -8.06 -36.45
CA VAL A 292 -15.32 -8.78 -35.20
C VAL A 292 -13.86 -9.26 -35.15
N ASP A 293 -13.22 -9.19 -33.98
CA ASP A 293 -12.21 -10.20 -33.65
C ASP A 293 -12.13 -10.48 -32.15
N ASP A 294 -12.26 -11.76 -31.85
CA ASP A 294 -12.10 -12.39 -30.54
C ASP A 294 -10.61 -12.53 -30.23
N ALA A 295 -10.20 -12.36 -28.97
CA ALA A 295 -8.91 -12.88 -28.51
C ALA A 295 -8.91 -13.20 -27.03
N GLU A 296 -8.99 -14.50 -26.74
CA GLU A 296 -8.56 -15.11 -25.51
C GLU A 296 -7.07 -14.87 -25.22
N THR A 297 -6.75 -14.70 -23.93
CA THR A 297 -5.52 -15.13 -23.23
C THR A 297 -4.14 -14.70 -23.76
N ASN A 298 -3.39 -13.98 -22.93
CA ASN A 298 -2.03 -14.44 -22.57
C ASN A 298 -1.52 -13.89 -21.22
N LEU A 299 -1.45 -14.78 -20.23
CA LEU A 299 -0.69 -14.65 -19.00
C LEU A 299 0.79 -14.91 -19.31
N GLY A 300 1.66 -13.90 -19.22
CA GLY A 300 3.08 -14.14 -19.55
C GLY A 300 4.11 -13.03 -19.28
N ILE A 301 3.93 -12.12 -18.32
CA ILE A 301 4.88 -10.99 -18.12
C ILE A 301 5.47 -10.93 -16.70
N PHE A 302 5.70 -12.06 -16.03
CA PHE A 302 6.37 -12.06 -14.70
C PHE A 302 7.40 -13.17 -14.49
N ALA A 303 8.10 -13.57 -15.56
CA ALA A 303 9.18 -14.52 -15.47
C ALA A 303 10.38 -14.12 -16.34
N GLU A 304 11.08 -13.04 -15.97
CA GLU A 304 12.49 -12.88 -16.34
C GLU A 304 13.15 -11.74 -15.55
N LEU A 305 13.61 -12.05 -14.33
CA LEU A 305 14.73 -11.36 -13.70
C LEU A 305 15.35 -12.28 -12.63
N MET A 306 15.94 -13.39 -13.08
CA MET A 306 16.97 -14.13 -12.36
C MET A 306 17.88 -14.76 -13.41
N ILE A 307 19.01 -14.10 -13.68
CA ILE A 307 20.39 -14.60 -13.74
C ILE A 307 21.27 -13.38 -13.49
#